data_AF-B8GGP8-F1
#
_entry.id   AF-B8GGP8-F1
#
_cell.length_a   1.000
_cell.length_b   1.000
_cell.length_c   1.000
_cell.angle_alpha   90.00
_cell.angle_beta   90.00
_cell.angle_gamma   90.00
#
_symmetry.space_group_name_H-M   'P 1'
#
loop_
_entity.id
_entity.type
_entity.pdbx_description
1 polymer ?
#
loop_
_entity_poly.entity_id
_entity_poly.type
_entity_poly.pdbx_seq_one_letter_code
_entity_poly.pdbx_strand_id
1 'polypeptide(L)' 'MLMVHIKKYYEHISGESVPTERYEALDVSPVHIHKNKKLHKDALLILGEEIVSQIRSHKAPIVEYSSEMVAETAAIEH' A
#
# COMPACT_ATOMS: atom_id res chain seq x y z
N MET A 1 0.63 -1.09 -15.86
CA MET A 1 0.29 -2.45 -15.36
C MET A 1 0.71 -2.64 -13.91
N LEU A 2 1.98 -2.44 -13.56
CA LEU A 2 2.53 -2.75 -12.23
C LEU A 2 1.67 -2.28 -11.05
N MET A 3 1.25 -1.00 -11.01
CA MET A 3 0.44 -0.46 -9.90
C MET A 3 -0.91 -1.17 -9.71
N VAL A 4 -1.55 -1.63 -10.80
CA VAL A 4 -2.79 -2.40 -10.72
C VAL A 4 -2.53 -3.77 -10.08
N HIS A 5 -1.39 -4.39 -10.36
CA HIS A 5 -1.01 -5.65 -9.70
C HIS A 5 -0.65 -5.43 -8.23
N ILE A 6 0.00 -4.32 -7.88
CA ILE A 6 0.28 -3.97 -6.48
C ILE A 6 -1.02 -3.79 -5.70
N LYS A 7 -2.01 -3.07 -6.26
CA LYS A 7 -3.36 -2.95 -5.66
C LYS A 7 -3.97 -4.34 -5.43
N LYS A 8 -4.07 -5.16 -6.48
CA LYS A 8 -4.66 -6.51 -6.39
C LYS A 8 -3.96 -7.39 -5.36
N TYR A 9 -2.62 -7.31 -5.30
CA TYR A 9 -1.84 -8.04 -4.34
C TYR A 9 -2.16 -7.59 -2.91
N TYR A 10 -2.16 -6.27 -2.66
CA TYR A 10 -2.57 -5.72 -1.36
C TYR A 10 -3.95 -6.20 -0.95
N GLU A 11 -4.97 -6.02 -1.82
CA GLU A 11 -6.35 -6.43 -1.52
C GLU A 11 -6.48 -7.93 -1.26
N HIS A 12 -5.69 -8.75 -1.96
CA HIS A 12 -5.66 -10.19 -1.76
C HIS A 12 -5.06 -10.59 -0.41
N ILE A 13 -3.97 -9.95 0.03
CA ILE A 13 -3.30 -10.31 1.28
C ILE A 13 -3.94 -9.70 2.53
N SER A 14 -4.56 -8.52 2.42
CA SER A 14 -5.21 -7.85 3.55
C SER A 14 -6.69 -8.20 3.68
N GLY A 15 -7.35 -8.62 2.58
CA GLY A 15 -8.80 -8.76 2.52
C GLY A 15 -9.55 -7.41 2.48
N GLU A 16 -8.83 -6.30 2.41
CA GLU A 16 -9.38 -4.95 2.33
C GLU A 16 -9.47 -4.50 0.88
N SER A 17 -10.50 -3.75 0.53
CA SER A 17 -10.55 -3.07 -0.77
C SER A 17 -9.90 -1.69 -0.70
N VAL A 18 -9.17 -1.32 -1.74
CA VAL A 18 -8.62 0.04 -1.90
C VAL A 18 -9.60 0.87 -2.74
N PRO A 19 -10.22 1.92 -2.18
CA PRO A 19 -11.04 2.86 -2.96
C PRO A 19 -10.19 3.56 -4.02
N THR A 20 -10.67 3.58 -5.27
CA THR A 20 -9.94 4.12 -6.43
C THR A 20 -10.69 5.18 -7.23
N GLU A 21 -11.53 5.97 -6.57
CA GLU A 21 -12.41 6.96 -7.22
C GLU A 21 -11.65 7.97 -8.08
N ARG A 22 -10.49 8.46 -7.61
CA ARG A 22 -9.70 9.45 -8.36
C ARG A 22 -9.00 8.79 -9.54
N TYR A 23 -8.52 7.55 -9.36
CA TYR A 23 -7.91 6.78 -10.45
C TYR A 23 -8.95 6.45 -11.54
N GLU A 24 -10.16 6.03 -11.16
CA GLU A 24 -11.26 5.71 -12.07
C GLU A 24 -11.74 6.94 -12.86
N ALA A 25 -11.80 8.11 -12.21
CA ALA A 25 -12.16 9.36 -12.86
C ALA A 25 -11.22 9.80 -14.00
N LEU A 26 -9.98 9.28 -14.05
CA LEU A 26 -9.04 9.56 -15.15
C LEU A 26 -9.38 8.79 -16.44
N ASP A 27 -10.28 7.80 -16.36
CA ASP A 27 -10.65 6.91 -17.46
C ASP A 27 -9.43 6.25 -18.14
N VAL A 28 -8.32 6.03 -17.41
CA VAL A 28 -7.10 5.48 -17.99
C VAL A 28 -6.69 4.18 -17.32
N SER A 29 -6.82 3.11 -18.08
CA SER A 29 -6.32 1.79 -17.71
C SER A 29 -5.01 1.44 -18.43
N PRO A 30 -4.24 0.49 -17.91
CA PRO A 30 -2.97 0.09 -18.53
C PRO A 30 -3.04 -0.40 -19.99
N VAL A 31 -4.21 -0.81 -20.48
CA VAL A 31 -4.38 -1.25 -21.88
C VAL A 31 -4.48 -0.07 -22.85
N HIS A 32 -4.70 1.15 -22.35
CA HIS A 32 -4.80 2.36 -23.17
C HIS A 32 -3.43 2.86 -23.66
N ILE A 33 -2.67 2.03 -24.38
CA ILE A 33 -1.30 2.33 -24.81
C ILE A 33 -1.15 3.57 -25.72
N HIS A 34 -2.27 4.07 -26.24
CA HIS A 34 -2.32 5.25 -27.11
C HIS A 34 -2.73 6.55 -26.38
N LYS A 35 -3.10 6.50 -25.09
CA LYS A 35 -3.43 7.70 -24.31
C LYS A 35 -2.16 8.50 -23.95
N ASN A 36 -2.35 9.76 -23.55
CA ASN A 36 -1.26 10.69 -23.29
C ASN A 36 -0.32 10.16 -22.19
N LYS A 37 1.01 10.21 -22.42
CA LYS A 37 2.04 9.85 -21.43
C LYS A 37 1.87 10.56 -20.08
N LYS A 38 1.43 11.83 -20.08
CA LYS A 38 1.11 12.58 -18.86
C LYS A 38 -0.04 11.92 -18.09
N LEU A 39 -1.13 11.56 -18.77
CA LEU A 39 -2.27 10.88 -18.15
C LEU A 39 -1.86 9.56 -17.50
N HIS A 40 -0.99 8.79 -18.14
CA HIS A 40 -0.47 7.56 -17.55
C HIS A 40 0.37 7.80 -16.29
N LYS A 41 1.16 8.88 -16.26
CA LYS A 41 1.92 9.27 -15.05
C LYS A 41 0.98 9.71 -13.93
N ASP A 42 0.01 10.55 -14.25
CA ASP A 42 -0.99 11.03 -13.29
C ASP A 42 -1.74 9.83 -12.67
N ALA A 43 -2.10 8.84 -13.48
CA ALA A 43 -2.75 7.62 -13.03
C ALA A 43 -1.88 6.74 -12.12
N LEU A 44 -0.57 6.65 -12.37
CA LEU A 44 0.35 5.93 -11.50
C LEU A 44 0.46 6.62 -10.13
N LEU A 45 0.58 7.95 -10.11
CA LEU A 45 0.70 8.73 -8.88
C LEU A 45 -0.58 8.65 -8.05
N ILE A 46 -1.73 8.88 -8.67
CA ILE A 46 -3.04 8.85 -8.00
C ILE A 46 -3.31 7.47 -7.40
N LEU A 47 -3.09 6.40 -8.16
CA LEU A 47 -3.27 5.04 -7.66
C LEU A 47 -2.32 4.70 -6.50
N GLY A 48 -1.09 5.22 -6.53
CA GLY A 48 -0.15 5.08 -5.43
C GLY A 48 -0.59 5.81 -4.16
N GLU A 49 -1.09 7.03 -4.30
CA GLU A 49 -1.64 7.81 -3.18
C GLU A 49 -2.84 7.11 -2.52
N GLU A 50 -3.76 6.57 -3.32
CA GLU A 50 -4.95 5.86 -2.82
C GLU A 50 -4.57 4.59 -2.04
N ILE A 51 -3.62 3.78 -2.56
CA ILE A 51 -3.09 2.61 -1.85
C ILE A 51 -2.43 3.01 -0.52
N VAL A 52 -1.56 4.02 -0.53
CA VAL A 52 -0.88 4.50 0.69
C VAL A 52 -1.88 5.06 1.71
N SER A 53 -2.91 5.77 1.25
CA SER A 53 -3.96 6.28 2.13
C SER A 53 -4.74 5.15 2.79
N GLN A 54 -5.04 4.08 2.05
CA GLN A 54 -5.69 2.90 2.61
C GLN A 54 -4.81 2.24 3.67
N ILE A 55 -3.53 2.00 3.36
CA ILE A 55 -2.55 1.42 4.29
C ILE A 55 -2.45 2.25 5.57
N ARG A 56 -2.44 3.59 5.48
CA ARG A 56 -2.35 4.47 6.65
C ARG A 56 -3.63 4.51 7.48
N SER A 57 -4.78 4.34 6.85
CA SER A 57 -6.09 4.31 7.52
C SER A 57 -6.22 3.06 8.39
N HIS A 58 -5.59 1.97 7.97
CA HIS A 58 -5.45 0.75 8.76
C HIS A 58 -4.25 0.94 9.69
N LYS A 59 -4.53 1.44 10.89
CA LYS A 59 -3.56 1.65 11.98
C LYS A 59 -2.54 0.49 11.94
N ALA A 60 -1.28 0.80 11.64
CA ALA A 60 -0.23 -0.21 11.68
C ALA A 60 -0.35 -0.96 13.01
N PRO A 61 -0.28 -2.31 13.02
CA PRO A 61 -0.28 -3.03 14.29
C PRO A 61 0.84 -2.41 15.11
N ILE A 62 0.48 -1.83 16.25
CA ILE A 62 1.45 -1.36 17.22
C ILE A 62 2.16 -2.64 17.64
N VAL A 63 3.34 -2.88 17.08
CA VAL A 63 4.23 -3.93 17.57
C VAL A 63 4.73 -3.37 18.90
N GLU A 64 3.98 -3.66 19.95
CA GLU A 64 4.36 -3.36 21.32
C GLU A 64 5.57 -4.26 21.62
N TYR A 65 6.77 -3.72 21.44
CA TYR A 65 7.98 -4.35 21.95
C TYR A 65 7.86 -4.35 23.49
N SER A 66 7.37 -5.45 24.06
CA SER A 66 7.49 -5.67 25.50
C SER A 66 8.98 -5.65 25.83
N SER A 67 9.37 -4.70 26.69
CA SER A 67 10.73 -4.51 27.17
C SER A 67 11.25 -5.70 27.99
N GLU A 68 10.43 -6.72 28.25
CA GLU A 68 10.77 -7.87 29.09
C GLU A 68 11.77 -8.83 28.43
N MET A 69 11.87 -8.87 27.10
CA MET A 69 12.79 -9.78 26.40
C MET A 69 14.27 -9.35 26.47
N VAL A 70 14.56 -8.10 26.85
CA VAL A 70 15.96 -7.61 26.94
C VAL A 70 16.59 -7.90 28.32
N ALA A 71 15.77 -8.14 29.35
CA ALA A 71 16.28 -8.36 30.71
C ALA A 71 16.74 -9.82 30.95
N GLU A 72 16.16 -10.80 30.26
CA GLU A 72 16.42 -12.22 30.54
C GLU A 72 17.78 -12.69 29.98
N THR A 73 18.27 -12.09 28.89
CA THR A 73 19.58 -12.46 28.32
C THR A 73 20.76 -11.83 29.08
N ALA A 74 20.58 -10.66 29.70
CA ALA A 74 21.64 -10.00 30.46
C ALA A 74 21.88 -10.62 31.86
N ALA A 75 20.91 -11.36 32.39
CA ALA A 75 21.03 -12.01 33.71
C ALA A 75 21.70 -13.39 33.66
N ILE A 76 21.89 -13.97 32.47
CA ILE A 76 22.50 -15.31 32.29
C ILE A 76 24.03 -15.21 32.14
N GLU A 77 24.58 -14.01 31.90
CA GLU A 77 26.02 -13.80 31.69
C GLU A 77 26.79 -13.30 32.93
N HIS A 78 26.24 -13.43 34.15
CA HIS A 78 26.86 -12.90 35.37
C HIS A 78 27.19 -13.94 36.45
#